data_AF-A0A519BRT7-F1
#
_entry.id   AF-A0A519BRT7-F1
#
_cell.length_a   1.000
_cell.length_b   1.000
_cell.length_c   1.000
_cell.angle_alpha   90.00
_cell.angle_beta   90.00
_cell.angle_gamma   90.00
#
_symmetry.space_group_name_H-M   'P 1'
#
loop_
_entity.id
_entity.type
_entity.pdbx_description
1 polymer ?
#
loop_
_entity_poly.entity_id
_entity_poly.type
_entity_poly.pdbx_seq_one_letter_code
_entity_poly.pdbx_strand_id
1 'polypeptide(L)'
;MSKRAQISMNTIVYVSIALLVLVLIVAFTTGGLGNLFGQITETGPTEIDSAKSRCASLCASARTAVSTNGHATWPISQYCTEDFGIDVDGDGSVDPNEIKQCWQSPILSTCSTTSSTPSGSLILSTTTDFDGEGECDQGNYDLAVVRLTSG
;
A
#
# COMPACT_ATOMS: atom_id res chain seq x y z
N MET A 1 -41.44 -35.09 -55.82
CA MET A 1 -40.10 -35.53 -56.28
C MET A 1 -39.08 -35.04 -55.25
N SER A 2 -38.79 -35.86 -54.23
CA SER A 2 -37.96 -35.44 -53.09
C SER A 2 -36.50 -35.47 -53.50
N LYS A 3 -35.91 -34.29 -53.76
CA LYS A 3 -34.46 -34.12 -53.94
C LYS A 3 -33.80 -34.45 -52.60
N ARG A 4 -33.37 -35.70 -52.42
CA ARG A 4 -32.45 -36.07 -51.36
C ARG A 4 -31.17 -35.28 -51.62
N ALA A 5 -30.93 -34.25 -50.81
CA ALA A 5 -29.70 -33.50 -50.83
C ALA A 5 -28.56 -34.48 -50.52
N GLN A 6 -27.81 -34.88 -51.55
CA GLN A 6 -26.53 -35.54 -51.35
C GLN A 6 -25.60 -34.47 -50.80
N ILE A 7 -25.55 -34.38 -49.48
CA ILE A 7 -24.59 -33.53 -48.78
C ILE A 7 -23.21 -34.10 -49.10
N SER A 8 -22.43 -33.33 -49.85
CA SER A 8 -21.02 -33.61 -50.10
C SER A 8 -20.29 -33.68 -48.77
N MET A 9 -19.41 -34.67 -48.59
CA MET A 9 -18.63 -34.88 -47.36
C MET A 9 -17.91 -33.61 -46.90
N ASN A 10 -17.49 -32.74 -47.84
CA ASN A 10 -16.88 -31.45 -47.53
C ASN A 10 -17.84 -30.47 -46.83
N THR A 11 -19.13 -30.47 -47.16
CA THR A 11 -20.11 -29.56 -46.55
C THR A 11 -20.30 -29.85 -45.06
N ILE A 12 -20.28 -31.14 -44.68
CA ILE A 12 -20.34 -31.54 -43.26
C ILE A 12 -19.12 -31.03 -42.48
N VAL A 13 -17.93 -31.06 -43.08
CA VAL A 13 -16.70 -30.57 -42.45
C VAL A 13 -16.73 -29.05 -42.25
N TYR A 14 -17.23 -28.30 -43.24
CA TYR A 14 -17.36 -26.84 -43.09
C TYR A 14 -18.37 -26.45 -42.01
N VAL A 15 -19.49 -27.18 -41.92
CA VAL A 15 -20.53 -26.92 -40.91
C VAL A 15 -20.03 -27.20 -39.50
N SER A 16 -19.24 -28.26 -39.29
CA SER A 16 -18.69 -28.57 -37.96
C SER A 16 -17.63 -27.56 -37.50
N ILE A 17 -16.76 -27.09 -38.40
CA ILE A 17 -15.79 -26.03 -38.10
C ILE A 17 -16.51 -24.72 -37.74
N ALA A 18 -17.53 -24.34 -38.52
CA ALA A 18 -18.31 -23.13 -38.24
C ALA A 18 -19.00 -23.18 -36.87
N LEU A 19 -19.56 -24.34 -36.50
CA LEU A 19 -20.16 -24.55 -35.18
C LEU A 19 -19.13 -24.45 -34.05
N LEU A 20 -17.95 -25.05 -34.20
CA LEU A 20 -16.89 -24.96 -33.19
C LEU A 20 -16.42 -23.53 -32.97
N VAL A 21 -16.21 -22.77 -34.05
CA VAL A 21 -15.83 -21.36 -33.96
C VAL A 21 -16.91 -20.54 -33.27
N LEU A 22 -18.18 -20.80 -33.58
CA LEU A 22 -19.30 -20.11 -32.96
C LEU A 22 -19.40 -20.39 -31.45
N VAL A 23 -19.18 -21.64 -31.03
CA VAL A 23 -19.13 -22.02 -29.61
C VAL A 23 -17.97 -21.32 -28.88
N LEU A 24 -16.79 -21.24 -29.50
CA LEU A 24 -15.66 -20.52 -28.92
C LEU A 24 -15.97 -19.03 -28.75
N ILE A 25 -16.52 -18.39 -29.79
CA ILE A 25 -16.91 -16.97 -29.72
C ILE A 25 -17.88 -16.77 -28.57
N VAL A 26 -18.95 -17.57 -28.46
CA VAL A 26 -19.92 -17.47 -27.36
C VAL A 26 -19.24 -17.70 -26.01
N ALA A 27 -18.35 -18.68 -25.86
CA ALA A 27 -17.64 -18.91 -24.60
C ALA A 27 -16.79 -17.71 -24.15
N PHE A 28 -16.13 -17.02 -25.11
CA PHE A 28 -15.35 -15.82 -24.82
C PHE A 28 -16.21 -14.56 -24.65
N THR A 29 -17.29 -14.39 -25.43
CA THR A 29 -18.15 -13.18 -25.38
C THR A 29 -19.16 -13.21 -24.23
N THR A 30 -19.59 -14.39 -23.77
CA THR A 30 -20.56 -14.53 -22.67
C THR A 30 -19.91 -14.52 -21.28
N GLY A 31 -18.61 -14.19 -21.19
CA GLY A 31 -18.02 -13.71 -19.93
C GLY A 31 -17.20 -14.71 -19.11
N GLY A 32 -16.72 -15.81 -19.69
CA GLY A 32 -15.91 -16.80 -18.95
C GLY A 32 -14.58 -16.26 -18.38
N LEU A 33 -14.00 -15.21 -18.97
CA LEU A 33 -12.76 -14.59 -18.50
C LEU A 33 -13.00 -13.36 -17.60
N GLY A 34 -14.08 -12.61 -17.81
CA GLY A 34 -14.35 -11.37 -17.04
C GLY A 34 -14.53 -11.62 -15.54
N ASN A 35 -15.19 -12.72 -15.17
CA ASN A 35 -15.39 -13.09 -13.77
C ASN A 35 -14.13 -13.65 -13.08
N LEU A 36 -13.16 -14.16 -13.84
CA LEU A 36 -11.88 -14.64 -13.30
C LEU A 36 -10.89 -13.48 -13.09
N PHE A 37 -10.87 -12.48 -13.96
CA PHE A 37 -10.04 -11.28 -13.77
C PHE A 37 -10.62 -10.29 -12.75
N GLY A 38 -11.94 -10.30 -12.53
CA GLY A 38 -12.58 -9.51 -11.46
C GLY A 38 -12.10 -9.92 -10.07
N GLN A 39 -11.90 -11.22 -9.81
CA GLN A 39 -11.42 -11.71 -8.50
C GLN A 39 -9.92 -11.49 -8.24
N ILE A 40 -9.11 -11.31 -9.28
CA ILE A 40 -7.65 -11.08 -9.11
C ILE A 40 -7.37 -9.65 -8.65
N THR A 41 -8.26 -8.69 -8.95
CA THR A 41 -8.12 -7.29 -8.49
C THR A 41 -8.34 -7.16 -6.98
N GLU A 42 -9.13 -8.07 -6.39
CA GLU A 42 -9.49 -8.03 -4.96
C GLU A 42 -8.46 -8.73 -4.05
N THR A 43 -7.44 -9.38 -4.61
CA THR A 43 -6.40 -10.09 -3.86
C THR A 43 -5.03 -9.39 -3.83
N GLY A 44 -4.94 -8.18 -4.39
CA GLY A 44 -3.75 -7.33 -4.27
C GLY A 44 -3.68 -6.63 -2.90
N PRO A 45 -2.48 -6.34 -2.37
CA PRO A 45 -2.36 -5.52 -1.17
C PRO A 45 -3.02 -4.15 -1.40
N THR A 46 -3.82 -3.70 -0.43
CA THR A 46 -4.45 -2.38 -0.51
C THR A 46 -3.38 -1.29 -0.52
N GLU A 47 -3.73 -0.07 -0.97
CA GLU A 47 -2.82 1.08 -0.88
C GLU A 47 -2.36 1.33 0.56
N ILE A 48 -3.25 1.08 1.53
CA ILE A 48 -2.98 1.14 2.96
C ILE A 48 -1.93 0.09 3.38
N ASP A 49 -2.05 -1.16 2.90
CA ASP A 49 -1.07 -2.20 3.24
C ASP A 49 0.31 -1.91 2.64
N SER A 50 0.33 -1.35 1.44
CA SER A 50 1.56 -0.88 0.79
C SER A 50 2.21 0.27 1.57
N ALA A 51 1.40 1.24 2.02
CA ALA A 51 1.85 2.34 2.87
C ALA A 51 2.39 1.84 4.21
N LYS A 52 1.70 0.91 4.88
CA LYS A 52 2.16 0.28 6.14
C LYS A 52 3.52 -0.41 5.97
N SER A 53 3.69 -1.17 4.90
CA SER A 53 4.96 -1.86 4.60
C SER A 53 6.10 -0.87 4.39
N ARG A 54 5.84 0.22 3.64
CA ARG A 54 6.81 1.30 3.43
C ARG A 54 7.14 2.01 4.75
N CYS A 55 6.15 2.32 5.57
CA CYS A 55 6.35 2.91 6.89
C CYS A 55 7.20 2.03 7.82
N ALA A 56 7.03 0.70 7.78
CA ALA A 56 7.89 -0.22 8.53
C ALA A 56 9.36 -0.15 8.07
N SER A 57 9.59 -0.03 6.75
CA SER A 57 10.92 0.14 6.18
C SER A 57 11.55 1.48 6.53
N LEU A 58 10.77 2.57 6.47
CA LEU A 58 11.21 3.91 6.87
C LEU A 58 11.54 3.95 8.37
N CYS A 59 10.72 3.32 9.21
CA CYS A 59 10.98 3.20 10.64
C CYS A 59 12.30 2.45 10.93
N ALA A 60 12.56 1.33 10.24
CA ALA A 60 13.82 0.60 10.38
C ALA A 60 15.02 1.46 9.94
N SER A 61 14.85 2.25 8.89
CA SER A 61 15.87 3.18 8.39
C SER A 61 16.13 4.32 9.37
N ALA A 62 15.08 4.91 9.96
CA ALA A 62 15.16 5.93 10.99
C ALA A 62 15.87 5.41 12.25
N ARG A 63 15.54 4.20 12.72
CA ARG A 63 16.23 3.51 13.82
C ARG A 63 17.73 3.38 13.55
N THR A 64 18.07 2.96 12.34
CA THR A 64 19.47 2.78 11.91
C THR A 64 20.21 4.12 11.86
N ALA A 65 19.56 5.16 11.32
CA ALA A 65 20.09 6.52 11.26
C ALA A 65 20.35 7.07 12.67
N VAL A 66 19.40 6.91 13.60
CA VAL A 66 19.57 7.30 15.00
C VAL A 66 20.73 6.56 15.65
N SER A 67 20.85 5.25 15.40
CA SER A 67 21.95 4.46 15.97
C SER A 67 23.32 4.82 15.41
N THR A 68 23.40 5.30 14.16
CA THR A 68 24.67 5.53 13.46
C THR A 68 25.11 6.99 13.55
N ASN A 69 24.16 7.91 13.41
CA ASN A 69 24.39 9.36 13.27
C ASN A 69 23.88 10.15 14.48
N GLY A 70 23.20 9.50 15.43
CA GLY A 70 22.69 10.11 16.65
C GLY A 70 21.22 10.53 16.56
N HIS A 71 20.64 10.82 17.73
CA HIS A 71 19.22 11.11 17.92
C HIS A 71 18.68 12.31 17.13
N ALA A 72 19.53 13.29 16.77
CA ALA A 72 19.14 14.44 15.96
C ALA A 72 18.67 14.10 14.54
N THR A 73 18.94 12.86 14.07
CA THR A 73 18.45 12.41 12.76
C THR A 73 17.00 11.95 12.75
N TRP A 74 16.37 11.81 13.92
CA TRP A 74 14.99 11.35 14.03
C TRP A 74 13.95 12.30 13.42
N PRO A 75 13.85 13.59 13.82
CA PRO A 75 12.80 14.48 13.30
C PRO A 75 12.93 14.74 11.79
N ILE A 76 14.14 14.62 11.24
CA ILE A 76 14.42 14.77 9.80
C ILE A 76 14.41 13.43 9.04
N SER A 77 14.07 12.32 9.71
CA SER A 77 14.04 11.01 9.07
C SER A 77 12.87 10.94 8.09
N GLN A 78 13.04 10.15 7.02
CA GLN A 78 11.96 9.91 6.07
C GLN A 78 10.71 9.33 6.73
N TYR A 79 10.85 8.62 7.85
CA TYR A 79 9.69 8.19 8.61
C TYR A 79 8.84 9.40 9.07
N CYS A 80 9.47 10.48 9.54
CA CYS A 80 8.83 11.70 10.03
C CYS A 80 8.40 12.70 8.94
N THR A 81 8.98 12.62 7.74
CA THR A 81 8.76 13.64 6.69
C THR A 81 8.04 13.10 5.46
N GLU A 82 7.88 11.79 5.33
CA GLU A 82 7.23 11.20 4.15
C GLU A 82 5.72 11.24 4.29
N ASP A 83 5.10 11.77 3.23
CA ASP A 83 3.66 11.86 3.07
C ASP A 83 3.15 10.76 2.15
N PHE A 84 2.00 10.17 2.50
CA PHE A 84 1.32 9.14 1.74
C PHE A 84 -0.03 9.64 1.29
N GLY A 85 -0.21 9.80 -0.02
CA GLY A 85 -1.53 9.98 -0.61
C GLY A 85 -2.24 8.63 -0.70
N ILE A 86 -3.37 8.49 -0.01
CA ILE A 86 -4.19 7.28 -0.03
C ILE A 86 -5.62 7.73 -0.32
N ASP A 87 -6.18 7.29 -1.45
CA ASP A 87 -7.59 7.53 -1.79
C ASP A 87 -8.47 6.73 -0.81
N VAL A 88 -8.97 7.39 0.24
CA VAL A 88 -9.72 6.74 1.32
C VAL A 88 -11.22 6.74 1.05
N ASP A 89 -11.71 7.64 0.21
CA ASP A 89 -13.13 7.72 -0.15
C ASP A 89 -13.48 7.03 -1.48
N GLY A 90 -12.46 6.62 -2.24
CA GLY A 90 -12.56 5.82 -3.45
C GLY A 90 -13.05 6.61 -4.66
N ASP A 91 -12.82 7.93 -4.67
CA ASP A 91 -13.26 8.80 -5.76
C ASP A 91 -12.32 8.82 -6.98
N GLY A 92 -11.14 8.19 -6.85
CA GLY A 92 -10.11 8.08 -7.89
C GLY A 92 -9.14 9.26 -7.92
N SER A 93 -9.21 10.17 -6.96
CA SER A 93 -8.30 11.30 -6.72
C SER A 93 -7.63 11.14 -5.35
N VAL A 94 -6.58 11.93 -5.12
CA VAL A 94 -6.03 12.11 -3.77
C VAL A 94 -6.15 13.57 -3.41
N ASP A 95 -6.98 13.87 -2.43
CA ASP A 95 -7.18 15.22 -1.92
C ASP A 95 -6.16 15.60 -0.82
N PRO A 96 -5.97 16.89 -0.53
CA PRO A 96 -5.05 17.32 0.54
C PRO A 96 -5.36 16.76 1.94
N ASN A 97 -6.62 16.40 2.23
CA ASN A 97 -7.04 15.75 3.48
C ASN A 97 -6.71 14.25 3.53
N GLU A 98 -6.31 13.67 2.41
CA GLU A 98 -5.97 12.26 2.24
C GLU A 98 -4.46 12.02 2.21
N ILE A 99 -3.68 13.09 2.33
CA ILE A 99 -2.25 13.05 2.59
C ILE A 99 -2.05 12.70 4.07
N LYS A 100 -1.55 11.51 4.33
CA LYS A 100 -1.34 10.96 5.67
C LYS A 100 0.13 10.64 5.93
N GLN A 101 0.56 10.83 7.16
CA GLN A 101 1.85 10.35 7.63
C GLN A 101 1.72 8.95 8.24
N CYS A 102 2.86 8.28 8.45
CA CYS A 102 2.89 6.89 8.90
C CYS A 102 2.11 6.62 10.19
N TRP A 103 2.11 7.54 11.15
CA TRP A 103 1.40 7.40 12.44
C TRP A 103 -0.06 7.83 12.39
N GLN A 104 -0.53 8.42 11.29
CA GLN A 104 -1.90 8.90 11.16
C GLN A 104 -2.84 7.80 10.65
N SER A 105 -4.14 7.95 10.94
CA SER A 105 -5.19 7.11 10.36
C SER A 105 -5.27 7.35 8.84
N PRO A 106 -5.39 6.30 7.99
CA PRO A 106 -5.64 4.89 8.33
C PRO A 106 -4.38 4.00 8.45
N ILE A 107 -3.17 4.55 8.31
CA ILE A 107 -1.91 3.79 8.26
C ILE A 107 -1.55 3.25 9.66
N LEU A 108 -1.60 4.10 10.69
CA LEU A 108 -1.36 3.76 12.10
C LEU A 108 -0.09 2.92 12.36
N SER A 109 0.96 3.18 11.59
CA SER A 109 2.27 2.54 11.70
C SER A 109 3.19 3.35 12.62
N THR A 110 3.16 3.00 13.91
CA THR A 110 3.95 3.67 14.95
C THR A 110 5.42 3.23 14.90
N CYS A 111 6.35 4.15 15.12
CA CYS A 111 7.78 3.86 15.23
C CYS A 111 8.32 4.42 16.53
N SER A 112 9.23 3.66 17.13
CA SER A 112 9.97 4.11 18.30
C SER A 112 11.41 3.60 18.26
N THR A 113 12.33 4.34 18.86
CA THR A 113 13.72 3.95 19.05
C THR A 113 14.26 4.54 20.35
N THR A 114 15.38 3.99 20.81
CA THR A 114 16.07 4.47 21.99
C THR A 114 17.50 4.84 21.62
N SER A 115 17.94 6.04 22.00
CA SER A 115 19.30 6.52 21.79
C SER A 115 20.01 6.68 23.12
N SER A 116 21.10 5.94 23.31
CA SER A 116 21.94 6.06 24.49
C SER A 116 22.93 7.22 24.30
N THR A 117 22.84 8.23 25.16
CA THR A 117 23.75 9.36 25.22
C THR A 117 24.58 9.28 26.51
N PRO A 118 25.73 9.97 26.61
CA PRO A 118 26.49 10.07 27.86
C PRO A 118 25.68 10.63 29.03
N SER A 119 24.64 11.43 28.74
CA SER A 119 23.75 12.05 29.72
C SER A 119 22.56 11.17 30.12
N GLY A 120 22.31 10.05 29.42
CA GLY A 120 21.18 9.18 29.68
C GLY A 120 20.57 8.58 28.41
N SER A 121 19.41 7.95 28.56
CA SER A 121 18.71 7.29 27.47
C SER A 121 17.55 8.14 26.97
N LEU A 122 17.52 8.44 25.68
CA LEU A 122 16.43 9.16 25.00
C LEU A 122 15.51 8.17 24.32
N ILE A 123 14.22 8.26 24.61
CA ILE A 123 13.18 7.53 23.88
C ILE A 123 12.61 8.48 22.83
N LEU A 124 12.58 8.04 21.57
CA LEU A 124 12.02 8.76 20.44
C LEU A 124 10.87 7.90 19.89
N SER A 125 9.67 8.45 19.78
CA SER A 125 8.46 7.74 19.40
C SER A 125 7.48 8.68 18.69
N THR A 126 6.54 8.09 17.95
CA THR A 126 5.34 8.77 17.45
C THR A 126 4.09 8.45 18.28
N THR A 127 4.25 7.74 19.41
CA THR A 127 3.15 7.33 20.29
C THR A 127 3.07 8.25 21.51
N THR A 128 2.68 9.49 21.31
CA THR A 128 2.11 10.28 22.42
C THR A 128 0.62 10.37 22.17
N ASP A 129 -0.14 9.84 23.13
CA ASP A 129 -1.58 9.60 23.10
C ASP A 129 -2.39 10.64 22.30
N PHE A 130 -3.20 10.15 21.35
CA PHE A 130 -4.13 10.94 20.51
C PHE A 130 -3.44 11.99 19.59
N ASP A 131 -3.28 11.63 18.32
CA ASP A 131 -2.98 12.56 17.20
C ASP A 131 -1.64 13.32 17.22
N GLY A 132 -0.80 13.15 18.25
CA GLY A 132 0.45 13.87 18.39
C GLY A 132 1.56 13.32 17.48
N GLU A 133 2.24 14.20 16.76
CA GLU A 133 3.44 13.92 15.94
C GLU A 133 4.64 13.37 16.75
N GLY A 134 4.47 13.13 18.06
CA GLY A 134 5.51 12.64 18.96
C GLY A 134 6.80 13.44 18.83
N GLU A 135 7.95 12.78 18.88
CA GLU A 135 9.24 13.42 18.63
C GLU A 135 9.57 13.59 17.12
N CYS A 136 8.63 13.34 16.20
CA CYS A 136 8.77 13.82 14.82
C CYS A 136 8.54 15.34 14.72
N ASP A 137 7.75 15.92 15.63
CA ASP A 137 7.70 17.37 15.81
C ASP A 137 9.00 17.88 16.47
N GLN A 138 9.57 18.95 15.90
CA GLN A 138 10.83 19.52 16.38
C GLN A 138 10.69 20.07 17.82
N GLY A 139 9.54 20.64 18.17
CA GLY A 139 9.29 21.16 19.51
C GLY A 139 9.28 20.06 20.57
N ASN A 140 8.58 18.97 20.30
CA ASN A 140 8.55 17.79 21.17
C ASN A 140 9.93 17.12 21.28
N TYR A 141 10.66 17.02 20.17
CA TYR A 141 12.04 16.53 20.17
C TYR A 141 12.95 17.38 21.06
N ASP A 142 12.91 18.71 20.92
CA ASP A 142 13.73 19.63 21.70
C ASP A 142 13.42 19.51 23.21
N LEU A 143 12.14 19.38 23.57
CA LEU A 143 11.71 19.11 24.95
C LEU A 143 12.26 17.78 25.48
N ALA A 144 12.24 16.73 24.66
CA ALA A 144 12.78 15.42 25.03
C ALA A 144 14.30 15.46 25.25
N VAL A 145 15.03 16.22 24.43
CA VAL A 145 16.48 16.43 24.58
C VAL A 145 16.80 17.24 25.83
N VAL A 146 16.05 18.31 26.12
CA VAL A 146 16.26 19.12 27.34
C VAL A 146 16.16 18.25 28.59
N ARG A 147 15.18 17.33 28.64
CA ARG A 147 14.98 16.41 29.77
C ARG A 147 16.17 15.50 30.04
N LEU A 148 16.96 15.14 29.01
CA LEU A 148 18.21 14.39 29.18
C LEU A 148 19.30 15.20 29.85
N THR A 149 19.37 16.50 29.55
CA THR A 149 20.47 17.36 30.02
C THR A 149 20.22 17.93 31.42
N SER A 150 18.98 17.90 31.89
CA SER A 150 18.57 18.38 33.22
C SER A 150 18.60 17.31 34.32
N GLY A 151 19.09 16.10 34.02
CA GLY A 151 19.21 14.96 34.95
C GLY A 151 20.57 14.85 35.62
#